data_AF-A0A4Q5VJD6-F1
#
_entry.id   AF-A0A4Q5VJD6-F1
#
_cell.length_a   1.000
_cell.length_b   1.000
_cell.length_c   1.000
_cell.angle_alpha   90.00
_cell.angle_beta   90.00
_cell.angle_gamma   90.00
#
_symmetry.space_group_name_H-M   'P 1'
#
loop_
_entity.id
_entity.type
_entity.pdbx_description
1 polymer ?
#
loop_
_entity_poly.entity_id
_entity_poly.type
_entity_poly.pdbx_seq_one_letter_code
_entity_poly.pdbx_strand_id
1 'polypeptide(L)'
;MSILPDGDSYRQFSLADDTNSSLANQALSLSEVAKLLGLAPLQFMQKLQGIHWIFKRQSSSAWQGYQRKVTEGIVVHRPVTISHNSGDVEYRLQVLITSKGINCLEQHKQLLTI
;
A
#
# COMPACT_ATOMS: atom_id res chain seq x y z
N MET A 1 -18.93 -4.51 3.55
CA MET A 1 -19.29 -3.16 3.06
C MET A 1 -18.96 -2.17 4.17
N SER A 2 -17.91 -1.35 4.04
CA SER A 2 -17.61 -0.31 5.03
C SER A 2 -17.70 1.04 4.31
N ILE A 3 -18.82 1.72 4.50
CA ILE A 3 -19.20 2.95 3.82
C ILE A 3 -18.63 4.11 4.65
N LEU A 4 -17.83 4.98 4.03
CA LEU A 4 -17.46 6.28 4.60
C LEU A 4 -18.60 7.28 4.35
N PRO A 5 -18.79 8.29 5.23
CA PRO A 5 -19.96 9.16 5.24
C PRO A 5 -20.14 10.08 4.02
N ASP A 6 -19.22 10.07 3.04
CA ASP A 6 -19.25 10.93 1.84
C ASP A 6 -19.71 10.23 0.55
N GLY A 7 -20.23 9.00 0.61
CA GLY A 7 -20.80 8.35 -0.58
C GLY A 7 -19.81 7.99 -1.70
N ASP A 8 -18.51 8.30 -1.54
CA ASP A 8 -17.43 7.81 -2.38
C ASP A 8 -17.37 6.27 -2.29
N SER A 9 -17.79 5.61 -3.36
CA SER A 9 -17.55 4.19 -3.55
C SER A 9 -16.22 4.02 -4.28
N TYR A 10 -15.20 3.51 -3.57
CA TYR A 10 -14.04 2.96 -4.25
C TYR A 10 -14.53 1.79 -5.11
N ARG A 11 -14.65 1.99 -6.43
CA ARG A 11 -14.75 0.87 -7.36
C ARG A 11 -13.42 0.12 -7.28
N GLN A 12 -13.39 -0.94 -6.48
CA GLN A 12 -12.42 -2.02 -6.66
C GLN A 12 -12.52 -2.43 -8.13
N PHE A 13 -11.43 -2.31 -8.88
CA PHE A 13 -11.25 -3.15 -10.06
C PHE A 13 -11.48 -4.58 -9.57
N SER A 14 -12.62 -5.15 -9.96
CA SER A 14 -12.89 -6.55 -9.69
C SER A 14 -11.93 -7.33 -10.59
N LEU A 15 -10.72 -7.59 -10.09
CA LEU A 15 -10.18 -8.91 -10.32
C LEU A 15 -11.10 -9.80 -9.51
N ALA A 16 -11.82 -10.67 -10.20
CA ALA A 16 -12.27 -11.89 -9.56
C ALA A 16 -11.01 -12.63 -9.08
N ASP A 17 -10.61 -12.41 -7.83
CA ASP A 17 -9.57 -13.18 -7.16
C ASP A 17 -9.91 -13.18 -5.68
N ASP A 18 -10.76 -14.14 -5.35
CA ASP A 18 -10.67 -14.98 -4.16
C ASP A 18 -10.64 -14.29 -2.80
N THR A 19 -11.80 -14.33 -2.15
CA THR A 19 -11.90 -14.51 -0.70
C THR A 19 -10.94 -15.61 -0.22
N ASN A 20 -9.81 -15.21 0.37
CA ASN A 20 -8.85 -16.05 1.11
C ASN A 20 -8.09 -17.10 0.26
N SER A 21 -6.75 -17.12 0.42
CA SER A 21 -5.89 -18.26 0.08
C SER A 21 -5.60 -18.54 -1.39
N SER A 22 -4.52 -17.94 -1.91
CA SER A 22 -3.45 -18.77 -2.50
C SER A 22 -2.10 -18.04 -2.42
N LEU A 23 -1.10 -18.75 -1.94
CA LEU A 23 0.19 -18.27 -1.43
C LEU A 23 1.17 -17.67 -2.47
N ALA A 24 0.75 -17.12 -3.61
CA ALA A 24 1.67 -17.02 -4.76
C ALA A 24 2.02 -15.63 -5.34
N ASN A 25 1.18 -14.58 -5.28
CA ASN A 25 1.49 -13.28 -5.95
C ASN A 25 1.51 -12.08 -4.97
N GLN A 26 2.32 -12.25 -3.93
CA GLN A 26 2.19 -11.67 -2.59
C GLN A 26 2.62 -10.19 -2.50
N ALA A 27 1.76 -9.24 -2.86
CA ALA A 27 1.95 -7.82 -2.55
C ALA A 27 0.71 -7.25 -1.84
N LEU A 28 0.91 -6.66 -0.66
CA LEU A 28 -0.14 -6.12 0.19
C LEU A 28 -0.09 -4.59 0.25
N SER A 29 -1.25 -3.95 0.46
CA SER A 29 -1.27 -2.50 0.62
C SER A 29 -0.58 -2.04 1.91
N LEU A 30 -0.10 -0.80 1.94
CA LEU A 30 0.57 -0.23 3.12
C LEU A 30 -0.26 -0.38 4.41
N SER A 31 -1.58 -0.21 4.29
CA SER A 31 -2.52 -0.34 5.42
C SER A 31 -2.69 -1.78 5.90
N GLU A 32 -2.69 -2.75 4.98
CA GLU A 32 -2.75 -4.17 5.33
C GLU A 32 -1.47 -4.65 5.99
N VAL A 33 -0.31 -4.24 5.47
CA VAL A 33 0.99 -4.56 6.09
C VAL A 33 1.09 -3.95 7.48
N ALA A 34 0.62 -2.71 7.67
CA ALA A 34 0.58 -2.09 8.99
C ALA A 34 -0.26 -2.93 9.98
N LYS A 35 -1.44 -3.39 9.55
CA LYS A 35 -2.30 -4.27 10.36
C LYS A 35 -1.64 -5.60 10.69
N LEU A 36 -0.99 -6.24 9.72
CA LEU A 36 -0.25 -7.50 9.94
C LEU A 36 0.87 -7.32 10.96
N LEU A 37 1.58 -6.19 10.89
CA LEU A 37 2.65 -5.86 11.84
C LEU A 37 2.13 -5.36 13.19
N GLY A 38 0.81 -5.19 13.37
CA GLY A 38 0.21 -4.62 14.58
C GLY A 38 0.60 -3.16 14.82
N LEU A 39 0.92 -2.41 13.76
CA LEU A 39 1.30 -1.00 13.83
C LEU A 39 0.17 -0.09 13.35
N ALA A 40 0.09 1.11 13.92
CA ALA A 40 -0.82 2.14 13.41
C ALA A 40 -0.43 2.52 11.96
N PRO A 41 -1.36 2.51 10.98
CA PRO A 41 -1.04 2.77 9.57
C PRO A 41 -0.30 4.09 9.32
N LEU A 42 -0.69 5.15 10.03
CA LEU A 42 -0.04 6.46 9.92
C LEU A 42 1.43 6.40 10.36
N GLN A 43 1.69 5.80 11.52
CA GLN A 43 3.06 5.65 12.05
C GLN A 43 3.90 4.75 11.13
N PHE A 44 3.31 3.69 10.59
CA PHE A 44 3.98 2.81 9.65
C PHE A 44 4.39 3.55 8.37
N MET A 45 3.50 4.34 7.78
CA MET A 45 3.81 5.16 6.60
C MET A 45 4.91 6.19 6.89
N GLN A 46 4.88 6.84 8.05
CA GLN A 46 5.94 7.77 8.48
C GLN A 46 7.30 7.05 8.63
N LYS A 47 7.32 5.85 9.22
CA LYS A 47 8.54 5.04 9.32
C LYS A 47 9.07 4.65 7.95
N LEU A 48 8.19 4.19 7.04
CA LEU A 48 8.56 3.86 5.65
C LEU A 48 9.12 5.08 4.90
N GLN A 49 8.59 6.27 5.17
CA GLN A 49 9.12 7.51 4.63
C GLN A 49 10.52 7.79 5.18
N GLY A 50 10.74 7.62 6.48
CA GLY A 50 12.04 7.79 7.13
C GLY A 50 13.13 6.85 6.61
N ILE A 51 12.78 5.60 6.26
CA ILE A 51 13.72 4.64 5.67
C ILE A 51 13.82 4.72 4.13
N HIS A 52 13.23 5.75 3.51
CA HIS A 52 13.22 5.96 2.05
C HIS A 52 12.66 4.77 1.25
N TRP A 53 11.59 4.16 1.73
CA TRP A 53 10.85 3.16 0.96
C TRP A 53 9.72 3.80 0.15
N ILE A 54 9.05 4.77 0.77
CA ILE A 54 8.01 5.56 0.14
C ILE A 54 8.26 7.06 0.31
N PHE A 55 7.68 7.87 -0.55
CA PHE A 55 7.68 9.32 -0.45
C PHE A 55 6.37 9.90 -0.97
N LYS A 56 6.07 11.13 -0.60
CA LYS A 56 4.91 11.89 -1.09
C LYS A 56 5.41 13.04 -1.95
N ARG A 57 4.84 13.24 -3.14
CA ARG A 57 5.16 14.40 -3.99
C ARG A 57 4.30 15.59 -3.56
N GLN A 58 4.85 16.80 -3.64
CA GLN A 58 4.10 18.03 -3.34
C GLN A 58 2.89 18.22 -4.27
N SER A 59 3.00 17.75 -5.52
CA SER A 59 1.94 17.84 -6.53
C SER A 59 0.89 16.72 -6.45
N SER A 60 1.09 15.67 -5.63
CA SER A 60 0.17 14.53 -5.58
C SER A 60 -0.01 14.01 -4.16
N SER A 61 -1.27 13.86 -3.75
CA SER A 61 -1.61 13.26 -2.47
C SER A 61 -1.30 11.76 -2.37
N ALA A 62 -0.91 11.12 -3.47
CA ALA A 62 -0.57 9.69 -3.51
C ALA A 62 0.86 9.42 -3.04
N TRP A 63 1.00 8.37 -2.23
CA TRP A 63 2.30 7.79 -1.89
C TRP A 63 2.94 7.14 -3.10
N GLN A 64 4.25 7.23 -3.21
CA GLN A 64 5.03 6.58 -4.25
C GLN A 64 6.21 5.85 -3.66
N GLY A 65 6.63 4.79 -4.34
CA GLY A 65 7.78 3.97 -3.96
C GLY A 65 9.04 4.50 -4.61
N TYR A 66 10.16 4.46 -3.90
CA TYR A 66 11.45 4.79 -4.52
C TYR A 66 11.81 3.76 -5.60
N GLN A 67 12.30 4.24 -6.74
CA GLN A 67 12.64 3.38 -7.89
C GLN A 67 13.56 2.22 -7.53
N ARG A 68 14.56 2.45 -6.66
CA ARG A 68 15.47 1.40 -6.17
C ARG A 68 14.69 0.24 -5.52
N LYS A 69 13.70 0.55 -4.69
CA LYS A 69 12.89 -0.47 -3.99
C LYS A 69 11.91 -1.20 -4.91
N VAL A 70 11.50 -0.53 -5.99
CA VAL A 70 10.75 -1.17 -7.07
C VAL A 70 11.62 -2.16 -7.82
N THR A 71 12.82 -1.76 -8.23
CA THR A 71 13.79 -2.64 -8.90
C THR A 71 14.20 -3.83 -8.02
N GLU A 72 14.34 -3.64 -6.71
CA GLU A 72 14.64 -4.70 -5.75
C GLU A 72 13.48 -5.69 -5.51
N GLY A 73 12.29 -5.39 -6.04
CA GLY A 73 11.06 -6.18 -5.87
C GLY A 73 10.51 -6.13 -4.44
N ILE A 74 10.84 -5.10 -3.67
CA ILE A 74 10.35 -4.88 -2.29
C ILE A 74 9.03 -4.12 -2.32
N VAL A 75 8.94 -3.15 -3.23
CA VAL A 75 7.76 -2.30 -3.43
C VAL A 75 7.25 -2.50 -4.86
N VAL A 76 5.94 -2.57 -5.05
CA VAL A 76 5.31 -2.68 -6.36
C VAL A 76 4.24 -1.59 -6.49
N HIS A 77 4.09 -1.04 -7.69
CA HIS A 77 3.03 -0.09 -8.00
C HIS A 77 1.89 -0.79 -8.73
N ARG A 78 0.67 -0.58 -8.25
CA ARG A 78 -0.55 -1.00 -8.92
C ARG A 78 -1.30 0.24 -9.40
N PRO A 79 -1.59 0.38 -10.71
CA PRO A 79 -2.47 1.43 -11.18
C PRO A 79 -3.90 1.18 -10.67
N VAL A 80 -4.50 2.22 -10.11
CA VAL A 80 -5.87 2.21 -9.60
C VAL A 80 -6.60 3.39 -10.22
N THR A 81 -7.74 3.10 -10.81
CA THR A 81 -8.64 4.12 -11.35
C THR A 81 -9.81 4.29 -10.40
N ILE A 82 -10.01 5.52 -9.92
CA ILE A 82 -11.10 5.89 -9.03
C ILE A 82 -12.12 6.65 -9.87
N SER A 83 -13.31 6.09 -10.03
CA SER A 83 -14.42 6.76 -10.71
C SER A 83 -15.31 7.42 -9.66
N HIS A 84 -15.43 8.74 -9.70
CA HIS A 84 -16.33 9.49 -8.84
C HIS A 84 -17.73 9.54 -9.45
N ASN A 85 -18.76 9.63 -8.59
CA ASN A 85 -20.15 9.73 -9.03
C ASN A 85 -20.45 11.02 -9.83
N SER A 86 -19.56 12.03 -9.74
CA SER A 86 -19.57 13.27 -10.52
C SER A 86 -19.21 13.06 -12.01
N GLY A 87 -18.71 11.87 -12.39
CA GLY A 87 -18.22 11.56 -13.73
C GLY A 87 -16.71 11.73 -13.89
N ASP A 88 -16.03 12.31 -12.89
CA ASP A 88 -14.57 12.43 -12.86
C ASP A 88 -13.89 11.07 -12.64
N VAL A 89 -12.81 10.84 -13.38
CA VAL A 89 -12.00 9.63 -13.30
C VAL A 89 -10.59 10.01 -12.88
N GLU A 90 -10.17 9.57 -11.70
CA GLU A 90 -8.83 9.82 -11.19
C GLU A 90 -7.95 8.58 -11.33
N TYR A 91 -6.78 8.76 -11.95
CA TYR A 91 -5.76 7.72 -12.04
C TYR A 91 -4.75 7.91 -10.90
N ARG A 92 -4.67 6.92 -10.00
CA ARG A 92 -3.71 6.90 -8.90
C ARG A 92 -2.82 5.67 -8.99
N LEU A 93 -1.58 5.79 -8.53
CA LEU A 93 -0.70 4.65 -8.32
C LEU A 93 -0.77 4.27 -6.85
N GLN A 94 -1.25 3.06 -6.57
CA GLN A 94 -1.21 2.49 -5.23
C GLN A 94 0.12 1.78 -5.01
N VAL A 95 0.72 2.01 -3.84
CA VAL A 95 1.95 1.35 -3.41
C VAL A 95 1.60 0.08 -2.64
N LEU A 96 2.19 -1.03 -3.06
CA LEU A 96 2.10 -2.32 -2.40
C LEU A 96 3.49 -2.79 -1.99
N ILE A 97 3.56 -3.56 -0.91
CA ILE A 97 4.80 -4.16 -0.40
C ILE A 97 4.72 -5.65 -0.66
N THR A 98 5.77 -6.20 -1.27
CA THR A 98 5.84 -7.64 -1.52
C THR A 98 6.17 -8.41 -0.24
N SER A 99 5.97 -9.72 -0.22
CA SER A 99 6.44 -10.55 0.90
C SER A 99 7.92 -10.42 1.21
N LYS A 100 8.75 -10.14 0.21
CA LYS A 100 10.18 -9.83 0.43
C LYS A 100 10.33 -8.57 1.27
N GLY A 101 9.55 -7.54 0.99
CA GLY A 101 9.52 -6.31 1.77
C GLY A 101 8.96 -6.51 3.17
N ILE A 102 7.91 -7.31 3.32
CA ILE A 102 7.32 -7.63 4.63
C ILE A 102 8.35 -8.33 5.51
N ASN A 103 9.04 -9.37 5.00
CA ASN A 103 10.10 -10.06 5.74
C ASN A 103 11.22 -9.10 6.19
N CYS A 104 11.63 -8.19 5.30
CA CYS A 104 12.65 -7.19 5.64
C CYS A 104 12.17 -6.23 6.74
N LEU A 105 10.90 -5.83 6.73
CA LEU A 105 10.30 -5.01 7.78
C LEU A 105 10.16 -5.75 9.11
N GLU A 106 9.80 -7.03 9.09
CA GLU A 106 9.74 -7.86 10.29
C GLU A 106 11.11 -8.03 10.93
N GLN A 107 12.15 -8.32 10.13
CA GLN A 107 13.53 -8.36 10.60
C GLN A 107 13.97 -7.02 11.19
N HIS A 108 13.61 -5.91 10.54
CA HIS A 108 13.95 -4.57 11.05
C HIS A 108 13.18 -4.20 12.32
N LYS A 109 11.92 -4.67 12.47
CA LYS A 109 11.10 -4.48 13.68
C LYS A 109 11.74 -5.17 14.90
N GLN A 110 12.34 -6.34 14.73
CA GLN A 110 13.00 -7.07 15.82
C GLN A 110 14.22 -6.34 16.39
N LEU A 111 14.89 -5.49 15.59
CA LEU A 111 16.09 -4.77 16.01
C LEU A 111 15.80 -3.50 16.85
N LEU A 112 14.55 -3.05 16.90
CA LEU A 112 14.15 -1.83 17.62
C LEU A 112 13.37 -2.11 18.91
N THR A 113 13.31 -3.37 19.33
CA THR A 113 12.76 -3.77 20.64
C THR A 113 13.91 -4.27 21.52
N ILE A 114 14.75 -3.35 21.96
CA ILE A 114 15.72 -3.54 23.05
C ILE A 114 15.73 -2.28 23.90
#